data_AF-A0A0K6GBR9-F1
#
_entry.id   AF-A0A0K6GBR9-F1
#
_cell.length_a   1.000
_cell.length_b   1.000
_cell.length_c   1.000
_cell.angle_alpha   90.00
_cell.angle_beta   90.00
_cell.angle_gamma   90.00
#
_symmetry.space_group_name_H-M   'P 1'
#
loop_
_entity.id
_entity.type
_entity.pdbx_description
1 polymer ?
#
loop_
_entity_poly.entity_id
_entity_poly.type
_entity_poly.pdbx_seq_one_letter_code
_entity_poly.pdbx_strand_id
1 'polypeptide(L)'
;MSSRLVSTTGLRAGGRICNGIRSILYVIKVSTYLFDLAIARRSVASSTTAQASVASPDSIPSTPNSPIIASVLLNRSPVLTAPLTPFEQAYHDYQARVARAISNPFPREFYFKKGAIAERQFFIEESHREKEAFGDEFGESLLKDLEEDKTGSMNQTEDVVALPREHESDRTGDVKNLNRKGDRNLYLLVNSTDGWRLPQGPTKQGVALHTAALEELHSECCPDMDTWAVGRYPIGVYQPTRPGSNTILFFKAHIFAGQAKPNGTSIKDFAWLTTEEIKEKVAPEYWASISEMLSSR
;
A
#
# COMPACT_ATOMS: atom_id res chain seq x y z
N MET A 1 80.02 23.66 -36.23
CA MET A 1 79.55 24.77 -37.09
C MET A 1 78.05 24.88 -36.93
N SER A 2 77.61 25.66 -35.93
CA SER A 2 77.02 27.00 -36.08
C SER A 2 75.54 26.90 -36.52
N SER A 3 74.61 26.67 -35.59
CA SER A 3 73.89 27.67 -34.75
C SER A 3 73.08 28.69 -35.55
N ARG A 4 71.77 28.79 -35.25
CA ARG A 4 71.06 30.05 -35.01
C ARG A 4 69.64 29.82 -34.47
N LEU A 5 69.52 29.99 -33.15
CA LEU A 5 68.41 30.70 -32.52
C LEU A 5 68.57 32.20 -32.83
N VAL A 6 67.49 32.92 -33.13
CA VAL A 6 67.28 34.31 -32.68
C VAL A 6 65.78 34.59 -32.55
N SER A 7 65.38 34.94 -31.33
CA SER A 7 64.20 35.72 -30.97
C SER A 7 64.64 37.19 -30.88
N THR A 8 63.89 38.17 -31.40
CA THR A 8 63.74 39.50 -30.73
C THR A 8 62.48 40.26 -31.22
N THR A 9 61.58 40.55 -30.28
CA THR A 9 61.00 41.88 -29.94
C THR A 9 60.44 42.85 -30.98
N GLY A 10 59.31 43.50 -30.65
CA GLY A 10 58.99 44.84 -31.15
C GLY A 10 57.54 45.29 -31.05
N LEU A 11 57.16 45.88 -29.92
CA LEU A 11 55.91 46.62 -29.70
C LEU A 11 55.66 47.72 -30.76
N ARG A 12 54.42 47.89 -31.24
CA ARG A 12 53.76 49.20 -31.24
C ARG A 12 52.24 49.15 -31.39
N ALA A 13 51.63 50.03 -30.59
CA ALA A 13 50.22 50.29 -30.36
C ALA A 13 49.41 50.77 -31.57
N GLY A 14 48.08 50.60 -31.48
CA GLY A 14 47.11 51.56 -32.01
C GLY A 14 45.80 50.94 -32.46
N GLY A 15 44.69 51.29 -31.81
CA GLY A 15 43.35 51.15 -32.41
C GLY A 15 42.27 50.64 -31.45
N ARG A 16 41.56 51.57 -30.81
CA ARG A 16 40.41 51.32 -29.93
C ARG A 16 39.18 50.91 -30.75
N ILE A 17 38.41 49.94 -30.25
CA ILE A 17 36.95 49.92 -30.41
C ILE A 17 36.35 49.52 -29.05
N CYS A 18 35.83 50.53 -28.36
CA CYS A 18 34.92 50.37 -27.23
C CYS A 18 33.53 50.05 -27.77
N ASN A 19 32.82 49.09 -27.18
CA ASN A 19 31.38 49.20 -26.95
C ASN A 19 30.91 48.27 -25.82
N GLY A 20 30.69 48.90 -24.66
CA GLY A 20 29.47 48.79 -23.87
C GLY A 20 29.00 47.42 -23.39
N ILE A 21 29.52 46.98 -22.24
CA ILE A 21 28.77 46.11 -21.32
C ILE A 21 28.64 46.86 -20.00
N ARG A 22 27.45 47.40 -19.74
CA ARG A 22 27.07 47.92 -18.43
C ARG A 22 26.72 46.73 -17.53
N SER A 23 27.60 46.43 -16.58
CA SER A 23 27.30 45.56 -15.45
C SER A 23 26.26 46.24 -14.57
N ILE A 24 25.06 45.65 -14.50
CA ILE A 24 24.03 46.02 -13.53
C ILE A 24 24.38 45.27 -12.24
N LEU A 25 25.08 45.95 -11.33
CA LEU A 25 25.17 45.51 -9.93
C LEU A 25 23.82 45.80 -9.26
N TYR A 26 23.04 44.76 -8.99
CA TYR A 26 21.88 44.86 -8.12
C TYR A 26 22.36 44.90 -6.67
N VAL A 27 22.38 46.10 -6.08
CA VAL A 27 22.59 46.31 -4.65
C VAL A 27 21.26 46.05 -3.95
N ILE A 28 21.13 44.89 -3.31
CA ILE A 28 19.99 44.59 -2.43
C ILE A 28 20.17 45.41 -1.14
N LYS A 29 19.42 46.51 -1.01
CA LYS A 29 19.24 47.22 0.26
C LYS A 29 18.37 46.37 1.17
N VAL A 30 18.96 45.79 2.21
CA VAL A 30 18.21 45.21 3.33
C VAL A 30 17.68 46.37 4.18
N SER A 31 16.40 46.69 3.98
CA SER A 31 15.67 47.65 4.79
C SER A 31 15.11 46.95 6.02
N THR A 32 15.72 47.20 7.18
CA THR A 32 15.20 46.79 8.49
C THR A 32 13.98 47.62 8.82
N TYR A 33 12.79 47.10 8.53
CA TYR A 33 11.53 47.58 9.10
C TYR A 33 11.24 46.78 10.37
N LEU A 34 11.39 47.45 11.51
CA LEU A 34 10.82 47.06 12.79
C LEU A 34 9.29 47.07 12.66
N PHE A 35 8.71 45.88 12.54
CA PHE A 35 7.30 45.65 12.85
C PHE A 35 7.24 44.97 14.21
N ASP A 36 6.94 45.78 15.24
CA ASP A 36 6.49 45.28 16.54
C ASP A 36 5.11 44.65 16.36
N LEU A 37 5.09 43.33 16.14
CA LEU A 37 3.86 42.54 16.28
C LEU A 37 3.79 42.04 17.72
N ALA A 38 3.03 42.75 18.54
CA ALA A 38 2.73 42.36 19.90
C ALA A 38 2.04 40.98 19.93
N ILE A 39 2.77 39.96 20.38
CA ILE A 39 2.21 38.65 20.73
C ILE A 39 1.40 38.85 22.02
N ALA A 40 0.08 39.01 21.87
CA ALA A 40 -0.83 38.93 22.99
C ALA A 40 -0.86 37.48 23.52
N ARG A 41 0.01 37.17 24.48
CA ARG A 41 -0.13 35.98 25.32
C ARG A 41 -1.40 36.15 26.16
N ARG A 42 -2.47 35.43 25.82
CA ARG A 42 -3.57 35.19 26.77
C ARG A 42 -3.04 34.32 27.91
N SER A 43 -2.57 34.99 28.96
CA SER A 43 -2.41 34.40 30.29
C SER A 43 -3.81 34.23 30.88
N VAL A 44 -4.33 33.01 30.86
CA VAL A 44 -5.52 32.67 31.65
C VAL A 44 -5.01 32.39 33.06
N ALA A 45 -5.16 33.37 33.95
CA ALA A 45 -4.89 33.20 35.36
C ALA A 45 -5.90 32.19 35.93
N SER A 46 -5.40 31.06 36.41
CA SER A 46 -6.18 30.14 37.24
C SER A 46 -5.96 30.54 38.69
N SER A 47 -6.98 31.13 39.31
CA SER A 47 -7.05 31.29 40.77
C SER A 47 -8.17 30.38 41.29
N THR A 48 -7.76 29.44 42.13
CA THR A 48 -8.55 28.45 42.85
C THR A 48 -9.77 29.00 43.57
N THR A 49 -10.89 28.28 43.50
CA THR A 49 -11.67 27.91 44.70
C THR A 49 -12.34 26.58 44.43
N ALA A 50 -11.94 25.55 45.19
CA ALA A 50 -12.60 24.26 45.20
C ALA A 50 -13.96 24.40 45.89
N GLN A 51 -15.04 24.12 45.15
CA GLN A 51 -16.30 23.68 45.73
C GLN A 51 -16.62 22.33 45.11
N ALA A 52 -16.38 21.28 45.90
CA ALA A 52 -16.86 19.94 45.63
C ALA A 52 -18.38 19.95 45.83
N SER A 53 -19.15 20.11 44.75
CA SER A 53 -20.54 19.70 44.72
C SER A 53 -20.57 18.20 44.39
N VAL A 54 -20.95 17.42 45.39
CA VAL A 54 -21.30 16.00 45.24
C VAL A 54 -22.51 15.94 44.32
N ALA A 55 -22.30 15.63 43.05
CA ALA A 55 -23.36 15.30 42.12
C ALA A 55 -23.82 13.87 42.42
N SER A 56 -25.03 13.73 42.96
CA SER A 56 -25.76 12.46 43.03
C SER A 56 -25.95 11.89 41.62
N PRO A 57 -25.84 10.57 41.42
CA PRO A 57 -26.17 9.97 40.13
C PRO A 57 -27.69 9.86 40.02
N ASP A 58 -28.35 10.91 39.51
CA ASP A 58 -29.68 10.77 38.93
C ASP A 58 -29.53 10.09 37.56
N SER A 59 -29.33 8.76 37.57
CA SER A 59 -29.48 7.94 36.37
C SER A 59 -30.87 7.33 36.39
N ILE A 60 -31.85 8.05 35.84
CA ILE A 60 -33.06 7.41 35.31
C ILE A 60 -32.57 6.52 34.16
N PRO A 61 -32.75 5.19 34.19
CA PRO A 61 -32.44 4.35 33.04
C PRO A 61 -33.49 4.64 31.98
N SER A 62 -33.27 5.65 31.13
CA SER A 62 -33.96 5.74 29.86
C SER A 62 -33.45 4.58 29.01
N THR A 63 -34.10 3.42 29.09
CA THR A 63 -33.83 2.31 28.20
C THR A 63 -34.05 2.82 26.77
N PRO A 64 -33.02 2.88 25.91
CA PRO A 64 -33.25 3.21 24.52
C PRO A 64 -34.25 2.20 23.95
N ASN A 65 -35.28 2.68 23.25
CA ASN A 65 -36.36 1.85 22.69
C ASN A 65 -35.87 0.82 21.65
N SER A 66 -34.60 0.88 21.24
CA SER A 66 -33.96 -0.07 20.33
C SER A 66 -32.62 -0.54 20.89
N PRO A 67 -32.37 -1.86 20.97
CA PRO A 67 -31.08 -2.38 21.40
C PRO A 67 -30.02 -2.14 20.31
N ILE A 68 -28.79 -1.87 20.75
CA ILE A 68 -27.63 -1.68 19.89
C ILE A 68 -26.97 -3.04 19.65
N ILE A 69 -26.82 -3.41 18.39
CA ILE A 69 -26.07 -4.58 17.94
C ILE A 69 -24.68 -4.12 17.50
N ALA A 70 -23.66 -4.83 17.95
CA ALA A 70 -22.30 -4.64 17.49
C ALA A 70 -21.98 -5.71 16.43
N SER A 71 -21.50 -5.29 15.27
CA SER A 71 -21.13 -6.15 14.15
C SER A 71 -19.67 -5.95 13.78
N VAL A 72 -19.03 -7.02 13.29
CA VAL A 72 -17.63 -6.98 12.86
C VAL A 72 -17.54 -7.19 11.36
N LEU A 73 -16.91 -6.22 10.69
CA LEU A 73 -16.39 -6.37 9.34
C LEU A 73 -14.98 -6.95 9.43
N LEU A 74 -14.87 -8.27 9.31
CA LEU A 74 -13.59 -8.97 9.33
C LEU A 74 -13.00 -9.03 7.92
N ASN A 75 -11.84 -8.42 7.72
CA ASN A 75 -11.14 -8.32 6.44
C ASN A 75 -9.86 -9.16 6.43
N ARG A 76 -9.66 -9.94 5.36
CA ARG A 76 -8.37 -10.53 4.98
C ARG A 76 -7.73 -9.64 3.92
N SER A 77 -6.62 -9.00 4.27
CA SER A 77 -5.87 -8.12 3.37
C SER A 77 -5.27 -8.87 2.16
N PRO A 78 -5.12 -8.23 0.99
CA PRO A 78 -4.45 -8.85 -0.14
C PRO A 78 -3.00 -9.21 0.23
N VAL A 79 -2.60 -10.43 -0.09
CA VAL A 79 -1.26 -10.98 0.11
C VAL A 79 -0.39 -10.76 -1.13
N LEU A 80 -1.03 -10.70 -2.31
CA LEU A 80 -0.37 -10.46 -3.59
C LEU A 80 -0.60 -9.02 -4.05
N THR A 81 0.36 -8.49 -4.80
CA THR A 81 0.22 -7.20 -5.50
C THR A 81 -0.89 -7.28 -6.53
N ALA A 82 -1.56 -6.16 -6.82
CA ALA A 82 -2.60 -6.13 -7.84
C ALA A 82 -2.02 -6.42 -9.24
N PRO A 83 -2.78 -7.10 -10.13
CA PRO A 83 -2.38 -7.23 -11.53
C PRO A 83 -2.36 -5.86 -12.22
N LEU A 84 -1.32 -5.62 -13.02
CA LEU A 84 -1.18 -4.39 -13.78
C LEU A 84 -2.21 -4.34 -14.91
N THR A 85 -2.74 -3.16 -15.16
CA THR A 85 -3.51 -2.92 -16.39
C THR A 85 -2.58 -2.93 -17.61
N PRO A 86 -3.09 -3.22 -18.84
CA PRO A 86 -2.26 -3.21 -20.04
C PRO A 86 -1.54 -1.87 -20.29
N PHE A 87 -2.17 -0.76 -19.88
CA PHE A 87 -1.57 0.56 -19.95
C PHE A 87 -0.44 0.75 -18.94
N GLU A 88 -0.66 0.35 -17.68
CA GLU A 88 0.39 0.41 -16.65
C GLU A 88 1.58 -0.45 -17.04
N GLN A 89 1.34 -1.66 -17.57
CA GLN A 89 2.39 -2.53 -18.08
C GLN A 89 3.21 -1.83 -19.17
N ALA A 90 2.57 -1.30 -20.21
CA ALA A 90 3.26 -0.58 -21.27
C ALA A 90 4.02 0.67 -20.76
N TYR A 91 3.47 1.37 -19.77
CA TYR A 91 4.14 2.50 -19.12
C TYR A 91 5.39 2.04 -18.35
N HIS A 92 5.29 0.97 -17.56
CA HIS A 92 6.43 0.42 -16.83
C HIS A 92 7.52 -0.10 -17.77
N ASP A 93 7.15 -0.77 -18.86
CA ASP A 93 8.09 -1.24 -19.89
C ASP A 93 8.80 -0.06 -20.57
N TYR A 94 8.07 1.03 -20.84
CA TYR A 94 8.66 2.27 -21.34
C TYR A 94 9.63 2.89 -20.34
N GLN A 95 9.23 3.04 -19.07
CA GLN A 95 10.09 3.61 -18.04
C GLN A 95 11.33 2.76 -17.79
N ALA A 96 11.22 1.43 -17.84
CA ALA A 96 12.35 0.52 -17.74
C ALA A 96 13.37 0.75 -18.87
N ARG A 97 12.91 0.93 -20.11
CA ARG A 97 13.77 1.26 -21.26
C ARG A 97 14.46 2.62 -21.11
N VAL A 98 13.72 3.65 -20.69
CA VAL A 98 14.28 4.99 -20.44
C VAL A 98 15.31 4.95 -19.31
N ALA A 99 15.00 4.28 -18.21
CA ALA A 99 15.91 4.12 -17.09
C ALA A 99 17.20 3.41 -17.53
N ARG A 100 17.08 2.36 -18.35
CA ARG A 100 18.23 1.66 -18.92
C ARG A 100 19.09 2.56 -19.79
N ALA A 101 18.50 3.32 -20.71
CA ALA A 101 19.22 4.23 -21.61
C ALA A 101 19.95 5.37 -20.87
N ILE A 102 19.42 5.83 -19.73
CA ILE A 102 20.00 6.93 -18.94
C ILE A 102 20.91 6.42 -17.82
N SER A 103 20.80 5.14 -17.45
CA SER A 103 21.58 4.57 -16.35
C SER A 103 23.08 4.61 -16.62
N ASN A 104 23.87 4.79 -15.56
CA ASN A 104 25.31 4.67 -15.65
C ASN A 104 25.70 3.24 -16.04
N PRO A 105 26.75 3.07 -16.87
CA PRO A 105 27.21 1.75 -17.24
C PRO A 105 27.64 0.95 -16.00
N PHE A 106 27.32 -0.34 -15.99
CA PHE A 106 27.64 -1.23 -14.89
C PHE A 106 29.17 -1.43 -14.77
N PRO A 107 29.79 -1.23 -13.59
CA PRO A 107 31.24 -1.33 -13.41
C PRO A 107 31.70 -2.81 -13.33
N ARG A 108 31.80 -3.44 -14.50
CA ARG A 108 32.12 -4.86 -14.68
C ARG A 108 33.38 -5.33 -13.95
N GLU A 109 34.47 -4.56 -14.08
CA GLU A 109 35.79 -4.92 -13.55
C GLU A 109 35.86 -4.98 -12.02
N PHE A 110 34.91 -4.33 -11.34
CA PHE A 110 34.80 -4.37 -9.89
C PHE A 110 34.20 -5.69 -9.40
N TYR A 111 33.17 -6.18 -10.08
CA TYR A 111 32.42 -7.38 -9.68
C TYR A 111 32.96 -8.67 -10.29
N PHE A 112 33.49 -8.61 -11.51
CA PHE A 112 33.98 -9.77 -12.25
C PHE A 112 35.49 -9.67 -12.49
N LYS A 113 36.17 -10.80 -12.37
CA LYS A 113 37.55 -10.93 -12.85
C LYS A 113 37.52 -11.18 -14.35
N LYS A 114 38.44 -10.54 -15.07
CA LYS A 114 38.58 -10.70 -16.52
C LYS A 114 38.78 -12.18 -16.86
N GLY A 115 37.95 -12.72 -17.75
CA GLY A 115 38.00 -14.12 -18.17
C GLY A 115 37.32 -15.10 -17.21
N ALA A 116 36.61 -14.63 -16.18
CA ALA A 116 35.78 -15.50 -15.36
C ALA A 116 34.54 -15.99 -16.13
N ILE A 117 34.10 -17.22 -15.87
CA ILE A 117 32.86 -17.78 -16.46
C ILE A 117 31.64 -16.89 -16.13
N ALA A 118 31.62 -16.30 -14.93
CA ALA A 118 30.57 -15.37 -14.51
C ALA A 118 30.50 -14.08 -15.35
N GLU A 119 31.64 -13.57 -15.83
CA GLU A 119 31.66 -12.40 -16.72
C GLU A 119 30.95 -12.72 -18.05
N ARG A 120 31.21 -13.90 -18.61
CA ARG A 120 30.57 -14.36 -19.86
C ARG A 120 29.06 -14.54 -19.70
N GLN A 121 28.64 -15.18 -18.60
CA GLN A 121 27.22 -15.35 -18.29
C GLN A 121 26.51 -13.99 -18.18
N PHE A 122 27.14 -13.03 -17.50
CA PHE A 122 26.65 -11.66 -17.43
C PHE A 122 26.47 -11.04 -18.82
N PHE A 123 27.46 -11.17 -19.72
CA PHE A 123 27.33 -10.64 -21.09
C PHE A 123 26.22 -11.30 -21.92
N ILE A 124 26.00 -12.61 -21.75
CA ILE A 124 24.89 -13.33 -22.39
C ILE A 124 23.55 -12.81 -21.89
N GLU A 125 23.39 -12.70 -20.57
CA GLU A 125 22.17 -12.16 -19.96
C GLU A 125 21.94 -10.69 -20.31
N GLU A 126 23.00 -9.88 -20.36
CA GLU A 126 22.90 -8.47 -20.68
C GLU A 126 22.57 -8.26 -22.17
N SER A 127 23.16 -9.06 -23.06
CA SER A 127 22.76 -9.11 -24.47
C SER A 127 21.28 -9.45 -24.62
N HIS A 128 20.78 -10.44 -23.89
CA HIS A 128 19.36 -10.80 -23.90
C HIS A 128 18.48 -9.62 -23.44
N ARG A 129 18.83 -8.97 -22.33
CA ARG A 129 18.10 -7.82 -21.80
C ARG A 129 18.11 -6.61 -22.75
N GLU A 130 19.21 -6.36 -23.44
CA GLU A 130 19.30 -5.30 -24.47
C GLU A 130 18.37 -5.61 -25.66
N LYS A 131 18.32 -6.87 -26.10
CA LYS A 131 17.40 -7.31 -27.16
C LYS A 131 15.95 -7.16 -26.76
N GLU A 132 15.60 -7.55 -25.54
CA GLU A 132 14.24 -7.37 -24.99
C GLU A 132 13.85 -5.89 -24.87
N ALA A 133 14.80 -5.03 -24.49
CA ALA A 133 14.53 -3.60 -24.27
C ALA A 133 14.47 -2.78 -25.58
N PHE A 134 15.40 -3.00 -26.52
CA PHE A 134 15.58 -2.13 -27.69
C PHE A 134 15.44 -2.85 -29.03
N GLY A 135 15.36 -4.19 -29.03
CA GLY A 135 15.28 -5.03 -30.23
C GLY A 135 16.60 -5.72 -30.58
N ASP A 136 16.53 -6.66 -31.52
CA ASP A 136 17.60 -7.62 -31.81
C ASP A 136 18.96 -6.98 -32.18
N GLU A 137 18.96 -5.81 -32.82
CA GLU A 137 20.16 -5.12 -33.30
C GLU A 137 21.08 -4.63 -32.17
N PHE A 138 20.56 -4.36 -30.97
CA PHE A 138 21.34 -3.74 -29.90
C PHE A 138 22.22 -4.73 -29.11
N GLY A 139 21.79 -5.98 -28.98
CA GLY A 139 22.46 -6.95 -28.11
C GLY A 139 23.65 -7.71 -28.71
N GLU A 140 23.86 -7.69 -30.03
CA GLU A 140 24.90 -8.51 -30.67
C GLU A 140 26.33 -8.00 -30.46
N SER A 141 26.49 -6.69 -30.28
CA SER A 141 27.80 -6.05 -30.10
C SER A 141 28.56 -6.55 -28.86
N LEU A 142 27.84 -6.81 -27.76
CA LEU A 142 28.40 -7.24 -26.48
C LEU A 142 28.98 -8.66 -26.50
N LEU A 143 28.43 -9.53 -27.36
CA LEU A 143 28.88 -10.92 -27.47
C LEU A 143 30.16 -11.03 -28.32
N LYS A 144 30.38 -10.07 -29.22
CA LYS A 144 31.55 -10.07 -30.12
C LYS A 144 32.88 -9.86 -29.38
N ASP A 145 32.84 -9.20 -28.22
CA ASP A 145 34.00 -8.94 -27.38
C ASP A 145 34.39 -10.16 -26.51
N LEU A 146 33.60 -11.23 -26.52
CA LEU A 146 33.92 -12.49 -25.86
C LEU A 146 34.79 -13.35 -26.77
N GLU A 147 36.09 -13.44 -26.48
CA GLU A 147 36.96 -14.44 -27.12
C GLU A 147 36.46 -15.86 -26.80
N GLU A 148 36.27 -16.69 -27.84
CA GLU A 148 35.76 -18.08 -27.77
C GLU A 148 36.77 -19.06 -27.14
N ASP A 149 37.29 -18.76 -25.94
CA ASP A 149 38.22 -19.65 -25.26
C ASP A 149 37.50 -20.70 -24.42
N LYS A 150 37.79 -21.96 -24.79
CA LYS A 150 37.31 -23.21 -24.21
C LYS A 150 37.65 -23.34 -22.72
N THR A 151 36.68 -23.13 -21.83
CA THR A 151 36.49 -23.98 -20.63
C THR A 151 35.25 -23.55 -19.85
N GLY A 152 34.24 -24.43 -19.82
CA GLY A 152 33.18 -24.45 -18.81
C GLY A 152 31.97 -23.57 -19.08
N SER A 153 30.87 -24.19 -19.52
CA SER A 153 29.53 -23.63 -19.33
C SER A 153 29.06 -24.01 -17.93
N MET A 154 28.76 -23.03 -17.07
CA MET A 154 28.08 -23.29 -15.80
C MET A 154 26.59 -23.50 -16.09
N ASN A 155 26.17 -24.75 -16.27
CA ASN A 155 24.76 -25.11 -16.52
C ASN A 155 23.95 -25.28 -15.22
N GLN A 156 24.26 -24.54 -14.16
CA GLN A 156 23.56 -24.64 -12.87
C GLN A 156 22.91 -23.31 -12.51
N THR A 157 21.96 -22.86 -13.33
CA THR A 157 20.89 -22.01 -12.84
C THR A 157 19.81 -22.93 -12.28
N GLU A 158 19.71 -23.00 -10.95
CA GLU A 158 18.45 -23.42 -10.35
C GLU A 158 17.46 -22.30 -10.64
N ASP A 159 16.62 -22.49 -11.66
CA ASP A 159 15.57 -21.54 -11.99
C ASP A 159 14.61 -21.48 -10.79
N VAL A 160 14.64 -20.36 -10.06
CA VAL A 160 13.67 -20.11 -8.99
C VAL A 160 12.32 -19.85 -9.64
N VAL A 161 11.56 -20.92 -9.84
CA VAL A 161 10.21 -20.84 -10.41
C VAL A 161 9.28 -20.27 -9.33
N ALA A 162 8.85 -19.03 -9.54
CA ALA A 162 7.83 -18.43 -8.70
C ALA A 162 6.55 -19.26 -8.73
N LEU A 163 5.91 -19.44 -7.57
CA LEU A 163 4.61 -20.10 -7.50
C LEU A 163 3.57 -19.33 -8.32
N PRO A 164 2.61 -20.04 -8.94
CA PRO A 164 1.53 -19.39 -9.67
C PRO A 164 0.74 -18.46 -8.75
N ARG A 165 0.30 -17.32 -9.31
CA ARG A 165 -0.49 -16.33 -8.57
C ARG A 165 -1.90 -16.84 -8.23
N GLU A 166 -2.44 -17.73 -9.05
CA GLU A 166 -3.75 -18.36 -8.82
C GLU A 166 -3.59 -19.58 -7.91
N HIS A 167 -4.41 -19.64 -6.86
CA HIS A 167 -4.44 -20.79 -5.96
C HIS A 167 -5.38 -21.88 -6.48
N GLU A 168 -5.25 -23.12 -6.01
CA GLU A 168 -6.16 -24.22 -6.36
C GLU A 168 -7.61 -23.89 -6.03
N SER A 169 -7.83 -23.18 -4.93
CA SER A 169 -9.16 -22.70 -4.50
C SER A 169 -9.79 -21.69 -5.46
N ASP A 170 -9.00 -20.95 -6.23
CA ASP A 170 -9.53 -20.07 -7.28
C ASP A 170 -10.06 -20.89 -8.46
N ARG A 171 -9.41 -22.00 -8.78
CA ARG A 171 -9.84 -22.93 -9.85
C ARG A 171 -11.07 -23.73 -9.45
N THR A 172 -11.14 -24.18 -8.20
CA THR A 172 -12.28 -24.94 -7.67
C THR A 172 -13.45 -24.04 -7.26
N GLY A 173 -13.21 -22.74 -7.04
CA GLY A 173 -14.24 -21.81 -6.56
C GLY A 173 -14.60 -22.01 -5.09
N ASP A 174 -13.66 -22.49 -4.27
CA ASP A 174 -13.91 -22.72 -2.84
C ASP A 174 -13.93 -21.40 -2.07
N VAL A 175 -15.13 -20.94 -1.74
CA VAL A 175 -15.36 -19.68 -0.99
C VAL A 175 -14.97 -19.75 0.48
N LYS A 176 -14.67 -20.94 1.03
CA LYS A 176 -14.30 -21.10 2.43
C LYS A 176 -12.80 -20.95 2.66
N ASN A 177 -11.97 -21.11 1.63
CA ASN A 177 -10.53 -20.98 1.77
C ASN A 177 -10.09 -19.50 1.74
N LEU A 178 -9.23 -19.12 2.68
CA LEU A 178 -8.62 -17.79 2.79
C LEU A 178 -7.56 -17.53 1.71
N ASN A 179 -6.92 -18.58 1.20
CA ASN A 179 -5.85 -18.52 0.20
C ASN A 179 -6.34 -18.20 -1.22
N ARG A 180 -7.65 -18.23 -1.47
CA ARG A 180 -8.25 -17.84 -2.75
C ARG A 180 -8.09 -16.33 -2.97
N LYS A 181 -7.98 -15.86 -4.21
CA LYS A 181 -7.94 -14.43 -4.59
C LYS A 181 -6.95 -13.63 -3.74
N GLY A 182 -5.69 -14.04 -3.77
CA GLY A 182 -4.63 -13.44 -2.96
C GLY A 182 -4.40 -11.95 -3.22
N ASP A 183 -4.82 -11.43 -4.37
CA ASP A 183 -4.71 -10.04 -4.81
C ASP A 183 -5.87 -9.13 -4.36
N ARG A 184 -6.94 -9.70 -3.77
CA ARG A 184 -8.13 -8.95 -3.33
C ARG A 184 -8.34 -9.06 -1.83
N ASN A 185 -8.97 -8.01 -1.27
CA ASN A 185 -9.60 -8.08 0.04
C ASN A 185 -10.76 -9.11 0.06
N LEU A 186 -10.75 -9.98 1.07
CA LEU A 186 -11.87 -10.89 1.35
C LEU A 186 -12.53 -10.51 2.66
N TYR A 187 -13.86 -10.58 2.70
CA TYR A 187 -14.64 -10.31 3.91
C TYR A 187 -15.38 -11.55 4.36
N LEU A 188 -15.44 -11.76 5.68
CA LEU A 188 -16.20 -12.85 6.27
C LEU A 188 -17.70 -12.52 6.26
N LEU A 189 -18.50 -13.39 5.64
CA LEU A 189 -19.95 -13.39 5.78
C LEU A 189 -20.43 -14.68 6.43
N VAL A 190 -21.49 -14.54 7.21
CA VAL A 190 -22.16 -15.62 7.91
C VAL A 190 -23.59 -15.74 7.40
N ASN A 191 -24.05 -16.98 7.25
CA ASN A 191 -25.39 -17.31 6.81
C ASN A 191 -26.27 -17.62 8.04
N SER A 192 -27.11 -16.65 8.39
CA SER A 192 -28.11 -16.80 9.44
C SER A 192 -29.46 -17.24 8.86
N THR A 193 -30.43 -17.54 9.73
CA THR A 193 -31.84 -17.72 9.35
C THR A 193 -32.40 -16.58 8.49
N ASP A 194 -31.93 -15.34 8.73
CA ASP A 194 -32.42 -14.12 8.08
C ASP A 194 -31.67 -13.81 6.77
N GLY A 195 -30.73 -14.66 6.37
CA GLY A 195 -29.89 -14.50 5.17
C GLY A 195 -28.43 -14.22 5.47
N TRP A 196 -27.69 -13.90 4.40
CA TRP A 196 -26.26 -13.57 4.45
C TRP A 196 -26.04 -12.19 5.04
N ARG A 197 -25.21 -12.12 6.09
CA ARG A 197 -24.85 -10.87 6.77
C ARG A 197 -23.43 -10.94 7.34
N LEU A 198 -22.97 -9.82 7.88
CA LEU A 198 -21.73 -9.79 8.66
C LEU A 198 -21.98 -10.38 10.06
N PRO A 199 -20.94 -10.95 10.72
CA PRO A 199 -21.01 -11.38 12.11
C PRO A 199 -21.51 -10.26 13.00
N GLN A 200 -22.51 -10.53 13.84
CA GLN A 200 -23.15 -9.51 14.66
C GLN A 200 -23.76 -10.09 15.92
N GLY A 201 -23.80 -9.31 17.00
CA GLY A 201 -24.63 -9.68 18.14
C GLY A 201 -24.82 -8.59 19.18
N PRO A 202 -25.52 -8.96 20.26
CA PRO A 202 -26.05 -8.00 21.22
C PRO A 202 -24.92 -7.39 22.06
N THR A 203 -25.01 -6.09 22.31
CA THR A 203 -24.06 -5.42 23.20
C THR A 203 -24.33 -5.79 24.67
N LYS A 204 -23.27 -6.18 25.41
CA LYS A 204 -23.31 -6.36 26.87
C LYS A 204 -23.11 -5.03 27.59
N GLN A 205 -23.83 -4.80 28.67
CA GLN A 205 -23.63 -3.60 29.50
C GLN A 205 -22.24 -3.63 30.16
N GLY A 206 -21.55 -2.48 30.19
CA GLY A 206 -20.23 -2.34 30.82
C GLY A 206 -19.03 -2.74 29.95
N VAL A 207 -19.24 -3.27 28.75
CA VAL A 207 -18.17 -3.63 27.80
C VAL A 207 -18.11 -2.61 26.66
N ALA A 208 -16.89 -2.30 26.19
CA ALA A 208 -16.72 -1.43 25.04
C ALA A 208 -17.25 -2.11 23.76
N LEU A 209 -17.95 -1.36 22.90
CA LEU A 209 -18.64 -1.90 21.72
C LEU A 209 -17.73 -2.72 20.79
N HIS A 210 -16.52 -2.23 20.50
CA HIS A 210 -15.55 -2.93 19.67
C HIS A 210 -15.10 -4.27 20.28
N THR A 211 -14.94 -4.35 21.60
CA THR A 211 -14.59 -5.57 22.32
C THR A 211 -15.77 -6.55 22.32
N ALA A 212 -16.98 -6.06 22.57
CA ALA A 212 -18.20 -6.87 22.50
C ALA A 212 -18.40 -7.46 21.10
N ALA A 213 -18.11 -6.68 20.04
CA ALA A 213 -18.17 -7.15 18.66
C ALA A 213 -17.18 -8.30 18.40
N LEU A 214 -15.94 -8.19 18.90
CA LEU A 214 -14.92 -9.24 18.75
C LEU A 214 -15.27 -10.50 19.55
N GLU A 215 -15.73 -10.35 20.80
CA GLU A 215 -16.19 -11.48 21.61
C GLU A 215 -17.32 -12.25 20.91
N GLU A 216 -18.26 -11.53 20.30
CA GLU A 216 -19.34 -12.14 19.57
C GLU A 216 -18.87 -12.81 18.28
N LEU A 217 -17.94 -12.20 17.54
CA LEU A 217 -17.31 -12.84 16.39
C LEU A 217 -16.71 -14.20 16.77
N HIS A 218 -16.03 -14.30 17.92
CA HIS A 218 -15.46 -15.56 18.40
C HIS A 218 -16.53 -16.53 18.91
N SER A 219 -17.63 -16.04 19.46
CA SER A 219 -18.81 -16.84 19.84
C SER A 219 -19.51 -17.46 18.62
N GLU A 220 -19.61 -16.70 17.53
CA GLU A 220 -20.25 -17.10 16.28
C GLU A 220 -19.38 -18.01 15.40
N CYS A 221 -18.09 -17.68 15.28
CA CYS A 221 -17.16 -18.26 14.30
C CYS A 221 -15.95 -18.99 14.91
N CYS A 222 -16.00 -19.32 16.21
CA CYS A 222 -14.95 -19.96 17.01
C CYS A 222 -13.78 -19.01 17.41
N PRO A 223 -13.13 -19.22 18.57
CA PRO A 223 -11.90 -18.51 18.95
C PRO A 223 -10.64 -18.89 18.15
N ASP A 224 -10.70 -19.89 17.25
CA ASP A 224 -9.58 -20.34 16.40
C ASP A 224 -9.22 -19.33 15.27
N MET A 225 -9.30 -18.03 15.57
CA MET A 225 -8.99 -16.95 14.64
C MET A 225 -8.20 -15.87 15.37
N ASP A 226 -7.02 -15.55 14.84
CA ASP A 226 -6.23 -14.40 15.28
C ASP A 226 -6.77 -13.14 14.60
N THR A 227 -7.52 -12.35 15.36
CA THR A 227 -8.22 -11.15 14.88
C THR A 227 -7.76 -9.91 15.62
N TRP A 228 -7.65 -8.82 14.88
CA TRP A 228 -7.24 -7.52 15.41
C TRP A 228 -8.21 -6.43 15.02
N ALA A 229 -8.82 -5.78 16.00
CA ALA A 229 -9.65 -4.60 15.77
C ALA A 229 -8.79 -3.38 15.43
N VAL A 230 -9.14 -2.70 14.33
CA VAL A 230 -8.41 -1.52 13.85
C VAL A 230 -8.58 -0.33 14.80
N GLY A 231 -9.76 -0.20 15.40
CA GLY A 231 -10.08 0.94 16.24
C GLY A 231 -11.35 0.75 17.06
N ARG A 232 -11.60 1.73 17.93
CA ARG A 232 -12.75 1.75 18.85
C ARG A 232 -13.99 2.40 18.27
N TYR A 233 -13.86 3.08 17.13
CA TYR A 233 -14.93 3.84 16.49
C TYR A 233 -15.65 2.97 15.46
N PRO A 234 -16.99 3.04 15.38
CA PRO A 234 -17.72 2.35 14.34
C PRO A 234 -17.42 2.99 12.98
N ILE A 235 -17.33 2.15 11.95
CA ILE A 235 -17.09 2.57 10.56
C ILE A 235 -18.38 2.86 9.80
N GLY A 236 -19.51 2.35 10.29
CA GLY A 236 -20.81 2.59 9.69
C GLY A 236 -21.95 2.12 10.59
N VAL A 237 -23.16 2.49 10.19
CA VAL A 237 -24.40 2.23 10.91
C VAL A 237 -25.43 1.71 9.93
N TYR A 238 -26.15 0.66 10.32
CA TYR A 238 -27.33 0.20 9.61
C TYR A 238 -28.54 0.24 10.54
N GLN A 239 -29.57 0.96 10.11
CA GLN A 239 -30.86 1.05 10.77
C GLN A 239 -31.94 0.57 9.81
N PRO A 240 -32.54 -0.61 10.05
CA PRO A 240 -33.64 -1.08 9.23
C PRO A 240 -34.84 -0.12 9.31
N THR A 241 -35.50 0.13 8.20
CA THR A 241 -36.66 1.06 8.11
C THR A 241 -37.84 0.67 9.01
N ARG A 242 -37.88 -0.59 9.50
CA ARG A 242 -38.96 -1.07 10.36
C ARG A 242 -38.87 -0.45 11.76
N PRO A 243 -39.96 0.11 12.31
CA PRO A 243 -39.99 0.64 13.67
C PRO A 243 -39.77 -0.49 14.69
N GLY A 244 -38.91 -0.25 15.68
CA GLY A 244 -38.50 -1.26 16.67
C GLY A 244 -37.34 -2.15 16.22
N SER A 245 -36.70 -1.83 15.09
CA SER A 245 -35.50 -2.53 14.64
C SER A 245 -34.25 -2.12 15.41
N ASN A 246 -33.30 -3.04 15.48
CA ASN A 246 -32.05 -2.85 16.20
C ASN A 246 -31.09 -2.02 15.36
N THR A 247 -30.41 -1.06 15.99
CA THR A 247 -29.34 -0.30 15.31
C THR A 247 -28.08 -1.14 15.31
N ILE A 248 -27.55 -1.43 14.12
CA ILE A 248 -26.32 -2.22 13.94
C ILE A 248 -25.15 -1.26 13.71
N LEU A 249 -24.13 -1.36 14.55
CA LEU A 249 -22.88 -0.62 14.43
C LEU A 249 -21.78 -1.55 13.92
N PHE A 250 -21.08 -1.16 12.87
CA PHE A 250 -20.01 -1.97 12.30
C PHE A 250 -18.63 -1.53 12.79
N PHE A 251 -17.80 -2.50 13.17
CA PHE A 251 -16.41 -2.30 13.56
C PHE A 251 -15.49 -3.02 12.59
N LYS A 252 -14.35 -2.41 12.24
CA LYS A 252 -13.36 -3.01 11.34
C LYS A 252 -12.38 -3.87 12.11
N ALA A 253 -12.16 -5.09 11.63
CA ALA A 253 -11.12 -5.98 12.13
C ALA A 253 -10.35 -6.64 10.97
N HIS A 254 -9.11 -7.02 11.22
CA HIS A 254 -8.29 -7.83 10.31
C HIS A 254 -8.11 -9.23 10.87
N ILE A 255 -8.06 -10.22 9.98
CA ILE A 255 -7.61 -11.58 10.31
C ILE A 255 -6.13 -11.73 9.91
N PHE A 256 -5.33 -12.30 10.80
CA PHE A 256 -3.92 -12.62 10.53
C PHE A 256 -3.72 -14.12 10.30
N ALA A 257 -4.38 -14.95 11.09
CA ALA A 257 -4.28 -16.39 11.02
C ALA A 257 -5.55 -17.07 11.55
N GLY A 258 -5.67 -18.36 11.27
CA GLY A 258 -6.82 -19.17 11.70
C GLY A 258 -7.90 -19.28 10.64
N GLN A 259 -9.03 -19.85 11.03
CA GLN A 259 -10.15 -20.10 10.12
C GLN A 259 -11.48 -20.03 10.87
N ALA A 260 -12.47 -19.43 10.24
CA ALA A 260 -13.83 -19.38 10.77
C ALA A 260 -14.45 -20.78 10.78
N LYS A 261 -15.05 -21.16 11.91
CA LYS A 261 -15.86 -22.37 12.04
C LYS A 261 -17.20 -21.98 12.65
N PRO A 262 -18.32 -22.17 11.93
CA PRO A 262 -19.61 -21.76 12.43
C PRO A 262 -20.01 -22.62 13.63
N ASN A 263 -20.59 -22.00 14.65
CA ASN A 263 -21.03 -22.68 15.88
C ASN A 263 -22.21 -23.67 15.65
N GLY A 264 -22.74 -23.77 14.42
CA GLY A 264 -23.79 -24.72 14.01
C GLY A 264 -25.18 -24.47 14.64
N THR A 265 -25.26 -23.67 15.70
CA THR A 265 -26.49 -23.35 16.44
C THR A 265 -27.15 -22.10 15.88
N SER A 266 -26.43 -20.98 15.82
CA SER A 266 -26.92 -19.68 15.31
C SER A 266 -26.64 -19.47 13.82
N ILE A 267 -25.53 -20.02 13.33
CA ILE A 267 -25.03 -19.83 11.97
C ILE A 267 -24.92 -21.18 11.27
N LYS A 268 -25.50 -21.26 10.07
CA LYS A 268 -25.50 -22.48 9.25
C LYS A 268 -24.23 -22.63 8.44
N ASP A 269 -23.76 -21.53 7.85
CA ASP A 269 -22.63 -21.54 6.93
C ASP A 269 -21.86 -20.22 6.99
N PHE A 270 -20.64 -20.23 6.47
CA PHE A 270 -19.81 -19.03 6.32
C PHE A 270 -19.12 -19.05 4.96
N ALA A 271 -18.74 -17.87 4.49
CA ALA A 271 -17.96 -17.71 3.28
C ALA A 271 -17.06 -16.48 3.39
N TRP A 272 -15.86 -16.58 2.83
CA TRP A 272 -14.99 -15.44 2.58
C TRP A 272 -15.31 -14.93 1.19
N LEU A 273 -15.76 -13.69 1.03
CA LEU A 273 -16.27 -13.14 -0.24
C LEU A 273 -15.57 -11.84 -0.65
N THR A 274 -15.46 -11.59 -1.94
CA THR A 274 -15.05 -10.28 -2.47
C THR A 274 -16.23 -9.31 -2.47
N THR A 275 -15.96 -8.01 -2.58
CA THR A 275 -17.01 -6.97 -2.64
C THR A 275 -18.06 -7.22 -3.73
N GLU A 276 -17.62 -7.68 -4.90
CA GLU A 276 -18.47 -8.02 -6.05
C GLU A 276 -19.42 -9.18 -5.71
N GLU A 277 -18.91 -10.24 -5.07
CA GLU A 277 -19.70 -11.42 -4.67
C GLU A 277 -20.68 -11.08 -3.54
N ILE A 278 -20.31 -10.18 -2.62
CA ILE A 278 -21.16 -9.74 -1.51
C ILE A 278 -22.40 -9.00 -2.04
N LYS A 279 -22.22 -8.16 -3.06
CA LYS A 279 -23.31 -7.42 -3.70
C LYS A 279 -24.43 -8.34 -4.19
N GLU A 280 -24.07 -9.52 -4.69
CA GLU A 280 -25.03 -10.50 -5.22
C GLU A 280 -25.71 -11.34 -4.13
N LYS A 281 -25.05 -11.52 -2.98
CA LYS A 281 -25.52 -12.39 -1.89
C LYS A 281 -26.42 -11.69 -0.89
N VAL A 282 -26.23 -10.39 -0.69
CA VAL A 282 -26.84 -9.64 0.39
C VAL A 282 -28.02 -8.80 -0.09
N ALA A 283 -28.99 -8.55 0.79
CA ALA A 283 -30.16 -7.73 0.47
C ALA A 283 -29.76 -6.33 -0.01
N PRO A 284 -30.44 -5.75 -1.03
CA PRO A 284 -30.08 -4.44 -1.59
C PRO A 284 -30.04 -3.29 -0.58
N GLU A 285 -30.98 -3.28 0.38
CA GLU A 285 -31.02 -2.27 1.46
C GLU A 285 -29.80 -2.35 2.36
N TYR A 286 -29.38 -3.57 2.70
CA TYR A 286 -28.20 -3.80 3.52
C TYR A 286 -26.93 -3.49 2.73
N TRP A 287 -26.87 -3.89 1.45
CA TRP A 287 -25.76 -3.56 0.54
C TRP A 287 -25.52 -2.05 0.46
N ALA A 288 -26.57 -1.23 0.35
CA ALA A 288 -26.44 0.22 0.32
C ALA A 288 -25.68 0.75 1.55
N SER A 289 -25.98 0.22 2.75
CA SER A 289 -25.31 0.63 3.99
C SER A 289 -23.86 0.14 4.11
N ILE A 290 -23.56 -1.05 3.59
CA ILE A 290 -22.21 -1.64 3.75
C ILE A 290 -21.25 -1.28 2.62
N SER A 291 -21.76 -0.92 1.44
CA SER A 291 -20.95 -0.78 0.23
C SER A 291 -19.83 0.25 0.37
N GLU A 292 -20.07 1.34 1.09
CA GLU A 292 -19.08 2.40 1.35
C GLU A 292 -17.97 1.98 2.34
N MET A 293 -18.25 1.00 3.20
CA MET A 293 -17.28 0.50 4.18
C MET A 293 -16.30 -0.51 3.59
N LEU A 294 -16.68 -1.14 2.47
CA LEU A 294 -15.88 -2.17 1.82
C LEU A 294 -14.88 -1.54 0.84
N SER A 295 -13.60 -1.84 1.00
CA SER A 295 -12.61 -1.53 -0.04
C SER A 295 -12.81 -2.47 -1.22
N SER A 296 -12.86 -1.90 -2.43
CA SER A 296 -12.97 -2.66 -3.68
C SER A 296 -11.78 -3.59 -3.88
N ARG A 297 -10.59 -3.19 -3.41
CA ARG A 297 -9.35 -3.97 -3.48
C ARG A 297 -8.63 -3.97 -2.15
#